data_AF-A0A1G3PWM0-F1
#
_entry.id   AF-A0A1G3PWM0-F1
#
_cell.length_a   1.000
_cell.length_b   1.000
_cell.length_c   1.000
_cell.angle_alpha   90.00
_cell.angle_beta   90.00
_cell.angle_gamma   90.00
#
_symmetry.space_group_name_H-M   'P 1'
#
loop_
_entity.id
_entity.type
_entity.pdbx_description
1 polymer ?
#
loop_
_entity_poly.entity_id
_entity_poly.type
_entity_poly.pdbx_seq_one_letter_code
_entity_poly.pdbx_strand_id
1 'polypeptide(L)'
;MIKGGGSENLTRMAALLPTMGKDDIAGWVIEQVLAAGSKGCPPYLVGVGIGGTFEKAVHWSKRVLLRTIGEEGMTPEEREIAGMIKTAVNRKGKGFQGLRFADTVMDVQVRTNPCHIATLPVAVSIGCNAVRQARFIL
;
A
#
# COMPACT_ATOMS: atom_id res chain seq x y z
N MET A 1 10.11 7.41 10.20
CA MET A 1 8.83 6.77 10.57
C MET A 1 9.07 5.88 11.77
N ILE A 2 8.22 5.94 12.80
CA ILE A 2 8.23 4.93 13.86
C ILE A 2 7.08 3.97 13.57
N LYS A 3 7.39 2.79 13.01
CA LYS A 3 6.38 1.85 12.53
C LYS A 3 6.01 0.84 13.63
N GLY A 4 4.72 0.52 13.75
CA GLY A 4 4.26 -0.46 14.73
C GLY A 4 4.51 -1.89 14.25
N GLY A 5 4.98 -2.76 15.15
CA GLY A 5 5.25 -4.17 14.82
C GLY A 5 4.06 -4.91 14.21
N GLY A 6 2.83 -4.69 14.72
CA GLY A 6 1.62 -5.28 14.16
C GLY A 6 1.40 -4.92 12.69
N SER A 7 1.60 -3.65 12.33
CA SER A 7 1.50 -3.18 10.94
C SER A 7 2.70 -3.58 10.06
N GLU A 8 3.88 -3.74 10.66
CA GLU A 8 5.10 -4.17 9.97
C GLU A 8 5.01 -5.64 9.55
N ASN A 9 4.51 -6.51 10.43
CA ASN A 9 4.31 -7.95 10.19
C ASN A 9 3.30 -8.25 9.06
N LEU A 10 2.55 -7.25 8.62
CA LEU A 10 1.58 -7.33 7.52
C LEU A 10 2.17 -6.88 6.18
N THR A 11 3.42 -6.43 6.15
CA THR A 11 4.12 -6.14 4.90
C THR A 11 4.23 -7.41 4.06
N ARG A 12 3.92 -7.31 2.76
CA ARG A 12 4.05 -8.41 1.80
C ARG A 12 4.82 -7.93 0.58
N MET A 13 5.57 -8.83 -0.02
CA MET A 13 6.28 -8.58 -1.28
C MET A 13 6.22 -9.81 -2.17
N ALA A 14 6.23 -9.59 -3.48
CA ALA A 14 6.28 -10.63 -4.50
C ALA A 14 7.04 -10.12 -5.73
N ALA A 15 7.62 -11.03 -6.51
CA ALA A 15 7.97 -10.75 -7.90
C ALA A 15 6.80 -11.25 -8.76
N LEU A 16 6.10 -10.31 -9.38
CA LEU A 16 5.07 -10.60 -10.37
C LEU A 16 5.70 -10.85 -11.74
N LEU A 17 4.92 -11.42 -12.64
CA LEU A 17 5.34 -11.61 -14.02
C LEU A 17 5.43 -10.25 -14.71
N PRO A 18 6.45 -10.00 -15.55
CA PRO A 18 6.58 -8.76 -16.31
C PRO A 18 5.42 -8.49 -17.28
N THR A 19 4.66 -9.53 -17.63
CA THR A 19 3.48 -9.44 -18.50
C THR A 19 2.21 -9.01 -17.74
N MET A 20 2.24 -8.97 -16.40
CA MET A 20 1.11 -8.54 -15.60
C MET A 20 0.91 -7.03 -15.69
N GLY A 21 -0.34 -6.63 -15.89
CA GLY A 21 -0.73 -5.23 -16.02
C GLY A 21 -1.16 -4.61 -14.68
N LYS A 22 -1.63 -3.37 -14.74
CA LYS A 22 -2.13 -2.62 -13.57
C LYS A 22 -3.25 -3.35 -12.81
N ASP A 23 -4.13 -4.06 -13.52
CA ASP A 23 -5.24 -4.81 -12.93
C ASP A 23 -4.76 -5.99 -12.09
N ASP A 24 -3.76 -6.73 -12.59
CA ASP A 24 -3.14 -7.85 -11.88
C ASP A 24 -2.41 -7.39 -10.62
N ILE A 25 -1.64 -6.30 -10.74
CA ILE A 25 -0.92 -5.68 -9.63
C ILE A 25 -1.93 -5.22 -8.56
N ALA A 26 -2.96 -4.48 -8.95
CA ALA A 26 -4.00 -4.02 -8.05
C ALA A 26 -4.72 -5.20 -7.39
N GLY A 27 -5.03 -6.25 -8.16
CA GLY A 27 -5.65 -7.48 -7.68
C GLY A 27 -4.83 -8.14 -6.57
N TRP A 28 -3.54 -8.36 -6.81
CA TRP A 28 -2.63 -8.90 -5.80
C TRP A 28 -2.58 -8.05 -4.54
N VAL A 29 -2.47 -6.71 -4.68
CA VAL A 29 -2.46 -5.81 -3.52
C VAL A 29 -3.78 -5.87 -2.74
N ILE A 30 -4.92 -5.87 -3.43
CA ILE A 30 -6.25 -5.98 -2.81
C ILE A 30 -6.33 -7.26 -1.98
N GLU A 31 -5.88 -8.39 -2.52
CA GLU A 31 -5.85 -9.67 -1.80
C GLU A 31 -5.00 -9.59 -0.53
N GLN A 32 -3.81 -9.00 -0.61
CA GLN A 32 -2.94 -8.87 0.56
C GLN A 32 -3.56 -7.96 1.64
N VAL A 33 -4.21 -6.86 1.25
CA VAL A 33 -4.87 -5.95 2.20
C VAL A 33 -6.10 -6.61 2.83
N LEU A 34 -6.89 -7.38 2.06
CA LEU A 34 -8.02 -8.13 2.59
C LEU A 34 -7.57 -9.26 3.54
N ALA A 35 -6.48 -9.95 3.19
CA ALA A 35 -5.88 -10.99 4.03
C ALA A 35 -5.30 -10.45 5.35
N ALA A 36 -4.87 -9.18 5.38
CA ALA A 36 -4.47 -8.50 6.62
C ALA A 36 -5.64 -8.40 7.62
N GLY A 37 -6.88 -8.37 7.14
CA GLY A 37 -8.08 -8.38 8.00
C GLY A 37 -8.08 -7.23 8.99
N SER A 38 -8.33 -7.51 10.27
CA SER A 38 -8.24 -6.54 11.38
C SER A 38 -6.89 -6.54 12.10
N LYS A 39 -5.92 -7.36 11.68
CA LYS A 39 -4.64 -7.57 12.40
C LYS A 39 -3.77 -6.31 12.50
N GLY A 40 -4.02 -5.30 11.66
CA GLY A 40 -3.26 -4.05 11.63
C GLY A 40 -3.97 -2.83 12.21
N CYS A 41 -5.10 -3.00 12.91
CA CYS A 41 -5.92 -1.91 13.45
C CYS A 41 -6.43 -0.92 12.36
N PRO A 42 -7.30 -1.37 11.42
CA PRO A 42 -7.86 -0.48 10.39
C PRO A 42 -8.68 0.68 11.00
N PRO A 43 -8.70 1.87 10.38
CA PRO A 43 -8.55 2.09 8.95
C PRO A 43 -7.09 2.18 8.55
N TYR A 44 -6.76 1.56 7.42
CA TYR A 44 -5.39 1.49 6.93
C TYR A 44 -4.98 2.71 6.11
N LEU A 45 -3.71 3.10 6.24
CA LEU A 45 -2.97 3.71 5.15
C LEU A 45 -2.24 2.60 4.42
N VAL A 46 -2.44 2.47 3.11
CA VAL A 46 -1.80 1.42 2.31
C VAL A 46 -0.71 2.06 1.46
N GLY A 47 0.51 1.57 1.59
CA GLY A 47 1.64 2.00 0.77
C GLY A 47 2.04 0.89 -0.19
N VAL A 48 2.17 1.21 -1.47
CA VAL A 48 2.51 0.25 -2.53
C VAL A 48 3.76 0.72 -3.26
N GLY A 49 4.75 -0.15 -3.37
CA GLY A 49 5.94 0.06 -4.19
C GLY A 49 5.96 -0.93 -5.33
N ILE A 50 6.12 -0.44 -6.57
CA ILE A 50 6.13 -1.24 -7.80
C ILE A 50 7.46 -0.97 -8.51
N GLY A 51 8.13 -2.04 -8.93
CA GLY A 51 9.42 -2.03 -9.63
C GLY A 51 10.62 -1.69 -8.74
N GLY A 52 11.77 -1.41 -9.37
CA GLY A 52 13.07 -1.39 -8.73
C GLY A 52 13.62 -2.79 -8.42
N THR A 53 14.41 -2.90 -7.36
CA THR A 53 14.75 -4.18 -6.71
C THR A 53 13.71 -4.50 -5.64
N PHE A 54 13.74 -5.72 -5.07
CA PHE A 54 12.85 -6.07 -3.96
C PHE A 54 12.97 -5.10 -2.78
N GLU A 55 14.20 -4.74 -2.40
CA GLU A 55 14.49 -3.81 -1.33
C GLU A 55 13.94 -2.41 -1.66
N LYS A 56 14.06 -1.96 -2.92
CA LYS A 56 13.50 -0.69 -3.35
C LYS A 56 11.98 -0.70 -3.34
N ALA A 57 11.32 -1.76 -3.80
CA ALA A 57 9.88 -1.88 -3.76
C ALA A 57 9.37 -1.79 -2.31
N VAL A 58 9.98 -2.54 -1.39
CA VAL A 58 9.64 -2.48 0.04
C VAL A 58 9.94 -1.10 0.62
N HIS A 59 11.10 -0.52 0.33
CA HIS A 59 11.48 0.82 0.77
C HIS A 59 10.43 1.86 0.35
N TRP A 60 10.04 1.86 -0.92
CA TRP A 60 9.05 2.80 -1.44
C TRP A 60 7.67 2.56 -0.86
N SER A 61 7.23 1.30 -0.72
CA SER A 61 5.95 0.97 -0.07
C SER A 61 5.85 1.54 1.35
N LYS A 62 6.98 1.61 2.08
CA LYS A 62 7.04 2.21 3.42
C LYS A 62 7.17 3.74 3.35
N ARG A 63 7.97 4.26 2.42
CA ARG A 63 8.24 5.70 2.31
C ARG A 63 7.00 6.50 1.91
N VAL A 64 6.17 5.95 1.01
CA VAL A 64 4.95 6.64 0.55
C VAL A 64 3.88 6.81 1.64
N LEU A 65 3.89 5.98 2.70
CA LEU A 65 3.02 6.15 3.86
C LEU A 65 3.30 7.43 4.66
N LEU A 66 4.41 8.12 4.38
CA LEU A 66 4.76 9.41 5.00
C LEU A 66 4.22 10.62 4.25
N ARG A 67 3.56 10.41 3.10
CA ARG A 67 2.91 11.49 2.35
C ARG A 67 1.71 12.01 3.12
N THR A 68 1.40 13.30 2.96
CA THR A 68 0.15 13.84 3.50
C THR A 68 -1.02 13.19 2.74
N ILE A 69 -2.11 12.87 3.44
CA ILE A 69 -3.30 12.33 2.79
C ILE A 69 -3.85 13.40 1.84
N GLY A 70 -4.08 13.03 0.58
CA GLY A 70 -4.57 13.96 -0.44
C GLY A 70 -3.51 14.85 -1.09
N GLU A 71 -2.22 14.72 -0.73
CA GLU A 71 -1.14 15.47 -1.39
C GLU A 71 -0.91 15.03 -2.85
N GLU A 72 -0.48 15.98 -3.68
CA GLU A 72 -0.03 15.71 -5.04
C GLU A 72 1.38 15.11 -5.04
N GLY A 73 1.46 13.79 -5.17
CA GLY A 73 2.75 13.10 -5.29
C GLY A 73 2.71 11.84 -6.15
N MET A 74 1.55 11.54 -6.73
CA MET A 74 1.33 10.38 -7.59
C MET A 74 1.16 10.79 -9.05
N THR A 75 1.77 10.03 -9.95
CA THR A 75 1.50 10.13 -11.39
C THR A 75 0.04 9.76 -11.68
N PRO A 76 -0.51 10.08 -12.88
CA PRO A 76 -1.85 9.65 -13.25
C PRO A 76 -2.04 8.13 -13.16
N GLU A 77 -1.04 7.34 -13.58
CA GLU A 77 -1.05 5.88 -13.48
C GLU A 77 -1.03 5.39 -12.02
N GLU A 78 -0.18 5.97 -11.16
CA GLU A 78 -0.14 5.64 -9.74
C GLU A 78 -1.48 5.95 -9.05
N ARG A 79 -2.14 7.06 -9.43
CA ARG A 79 -3.47 7.43 -8.93
C ARG A 79 -4.56 6.47 -9.38
N GLU A 80 -4.50 5.99 -10.62
CA GLU A 80 -5.44 5.01 -11.13
C GLU A 80 -5.36 3.71 -10.33
N ILE A 81 -4.15 3.16 -10.15
CA ILE A 81 -3.91 1.95 -9.34
C ILE A 81 -4.38 2.15 -7.89
N ALA A 82 -4.02 3.29 -7.27
CA ALA A 82 -4.43 3.61 -5.91
C ALA A 82 -5.96 3.69 -5.77
N GLY A 83 -6.65 4.31 -6.73
CA GLY A 83 -8.11 4.43 -6.75
C GLY A 83 -8.81 3.08 -6.88
N MET A 84 -8.30 2.20 -7.76
CA MET A 84 -8.79 0.83 -7.92
C MET A 84 -8.69 0.04 -6.61
N ILE A 85 -7.52 0.09 -5.95
CA ILE A 85 -7.27 -0.60 -4.69
C ILE A 85 -8.19 -0.06 -3.59
N LYS A 86 -8.24 1.27 -3.40
CA LYS A 86 -9.05 1.91 -2.36
C LYS A 86 -10.53 1.54 -2.50
N THR A 87 -11.07 1.67 -3.71
CA THR A 87 -12.47 1.36 -4.03
C THR A 87 -12.79 -0.10 -3.77
N ALA A 88 -11.94 -1.01 -4.28
CA ALA A 88 -12.17 -2.43 -4.15
C ALA A 88 -12.06 -2.91 -2.69
N VAL A 89 -11.07 -2.41 -1.93
CA VAL A 89 -10.90 -2.80 -0.53
C VAL A 89 -12.02 -2.25 0.34
N ASN A 90 -12.44 -0.99 0.17
CA ASN A 90 -13.56 -0.46 0.97
C ASN A 90 -14.89 -1.15 0.66
N ARG A 91 -15.07 -1.65 -0.57
CA ARG A 91 -16.24 -2.48 -0.93
C ARG A 91 -16.18 -3.91 -0.37
N LYS A 92 -15.01 -4.56 -0.41
CA LYS A 92 -14.85 -5.99 -0.05
C LYS A 92 -14.42 -6.22 1.41
N GLY A 93 -13.89 -5.20 2.07
CA GLY A 93 -13.28 -5.27 3.38
C GLY A 93 -14.28 -5.39 4.52
N LYS A 94 -13.75 -5.40 5.75
CA LYS A 94 -14.54 -5.54 6.99
C LYS A 94 -14.69 -4.23 7.76
N GLY A 95 -14.42 -3.08 7.15
CA GLY A 95 -14.57 -1.76 7.76
C GLY A 95 -13.61 -1.47 8.93
N PHE A 96 -13.89 -0.40 9.66
CA PHE A 96 -13.11 0.06 10.81
C PHE A 96 -12.94 -1.06 11.85
N GLN A 97 -11.70 -1.37 12.23
CA GLN A 97 -11.34 -2.46 13.16
C GLN A 97 -11.92 -3.85 12.82
N GLY A 98 -12.45 -4.06 11.62
CA GLY A 98 -13.15 -5.29 11.25
C GLY A 98 -14.62 -5.37 11.67
N LEU A 99 -15.22 -4.25 12.10
CA LEU A 99 -16.58 -4.16 12.65
C LEU A 99 -17.66 -3.78 11.62
N ARG A 100 -17.30 -3.72 10.33
CA ARG A 100 -18.16 -3.44 9.17
C ARG A 100 -18.88 -2.09 9.22
N PHE A 101 -18.42 -1.18 10.07
CA PHE A 101 -18.80 0.23 10.02
C PHE A 101 -17.63 1.05 9.47
N ALA A 102 -17.92 2.07 8.65
CA ALA A 102 -16.93 2.91 7.97
C ALA A 102 -15.89 2.16 7.10
N ASP A 103 -14.95 2.90 6.54
CA ASP A 103 -13.98 2.40 5.57
C ASP A 103 -12.91 1.49 6.21
N THR A 104 -12.44 0.50 5.42
CA THR A 104 -11.32 -0.36 5.81
C THR A 104 -9.98 0.34 5.57
N VAL A 105 -9.91 1.17 4.52
CA VAL A 105 -8.72 1.90 4.08
C VAL A 105 -9.08 3.38 3.97
N MET A 106 -8.30 4.20 4.66
CA MET A 106 -8.40 5.65 4.62
C MET A 106 -7.74 6.20 3.35
N ASP A 107 -6.54 5.72 3.02
CA ASP A 107 -5.81 6.17 1.84
C ASP A 107 -4.88 5.09 1.26
N VAL A 108 -4.62 5.19 -0.04
CA VAL A 108 -3.69 4.32 -0.77
C VAL A 108 -2.68 5.19 -1.50
N GLN A 109 -1.40 4.96 -1.23
CA GLN A 109 -0.29 5.68 -1.84
C GLN A 109 0.57 4.71 -2.63
N VAL A 110 0.77 5.00 -3.92
CA VAL A 110 1.52 4.15 -4.84
C VAL A 110 2.78 4.89 -5.29
N ARG A 111 3.87 4.12 -5.49
CA ARG A 111 5.07 4.58 -6.19
C ARG A 111 5.56 3.52 -7.16
N THR A 112 5.72 3.90 -8.43
CA THR A 112 6.36 3.09 -9.46
C THR A 112 7.82 3.47 -9.66
N ASN A 113 8.63 2.49 -10.03
CA ASN A 113 10.04 2.62 -10.37
C ASN A 113 10.36 1.70 -11.55
N PRO A 114 11.35 2.02 -12.40
CA PRO A 114 11.81 1.09 -13.42
C PRO A 114 12.39 -0.18 -12.78
N CYS A 115 12.20 -1.33 -13.43
CA CYS A 115 12.78 -2.62 -13.05
C CYS A 115 13.33 -3.37 -14.26
N HIS A 116 14.08 -4.45 -14.00
CA HIS A 116 14.59 -5.31 -15.06
C HIS A 116 13.45 -6.05 -15.75
N ILE A 117 13.52 -6.23 -17.08
CA ILE A 117 12.44 -6.83 -17.89
C ILE A 117 12.03 -8.23 -17.46
N ALA A 118 12.89 -8.98 -16.77
CA ALA A 118 12.61 -10.33 -16.30
C ALA A 118 11.83 -10.41 -14.98
N THR A 119 11.62 -9.30 -14.26
CA THR A 119 10.94 -9.33 -12.95
C THR A 119 10.19 -8.03 -12.66
N LEU A 120 9.04 -8.15 -12.00
CA LEU A 120 8.28 -7.02 -11.50
C LEU A 120 8.13 -7.11 -9.97
N PRO A 121 9.06 -6.55 -9.19
CA PRO A 121 8.93 -6.51 -7.74
C PRO A 121 7.76 -5.63 -7.33
N VAL A 122 6.89 -6.14 -6.47
CA VAL A 122 5.77 -5.40 -5.89
C VAL A 122 5.77 -5.63 -4.39
N ALA A 123 5.58 -4.55 -3.62
CA ALA A 123 5.47 -4.62 -2.17
C ALA A 123 4.30 -3.78 -1.68
N VAL A 124 3.60 -4.29 -0.66
CA VAL A 124 2.54 -3.59 0.05
C VAL A 124 2.89 -3.51 1.53
N SER A 125 2.81 -2.31 2.08
CA SER A 125 3.03 -2.02 3.51
C SER A 125 1.76 -1.42 4.11
N ILE A 126 1.37 -1.91 5.29
CA ILE A 126 0.22 -1.40 6.02
C ILE A 126 0.65 -0.34 7.04
N GLY A 127 -0.02 0.81 7.06
CA GLY A 127 -0.02 1.77 8.16
C GLY A 127 -1.26 1.55 9.04
N CYS A 128 -1.05 1.28 10.32
CA CYS A 128 -2.14 1.18 11.30
C CYS A 128 -2.72 2.56 11.66
N ASN A 129 -3.83 2.58 12.39
CA ASN A 129 -4.41 3.82 12.92
C ASN A 129 -3.43 4.64 13.81
N ALA A 130 -2.41 4.01 14.40
CA ALA A 130 -1.36 4.65 15.19
C ALA A 130 -0.22 5.16 14.28
N VAL A 131 -0.56 6.09 13.39
CA VAL A 131 0.38 6.74 12.46
C VAL A 131 1.34 7.62 13.26
N ARG A 132 2.63 7.25 13.25
CA ARG A 132 3.69 7.94 14.01
C ARG A 132 4.80 8.41 13.08
N GLN A 133 4.78 9.70 12.79
CA GLN A 133 5.76 10.38 11.95
C GLN A 133 5.97 11.83 12.38
N ALA A 134 7.15 12.36 12.07
CA ALA A 134 7.48 13.78 12.22
C ALA A 134 8.39 14.18 11.06
N ARG A 135 8.29 15.44 10.61
CA ARG A 135 9.17 16.06 9.61
C ARG A 135 9.78 17.30 10.22
N PHE A 136 11.09 17.45 10.11
CA PHE A 136 11.83 18.63 10.52
C PHE A 136 12.61 19.17 9.31
N ILE A 137 12.70 20.50 9.19
CA ILE A 137 13.48 21.20 8.17
C ILE A 137 14.41 22.14 8.94
N LEU A 138 15.71 22.01 8.72
CA LEU A 138 16.76 22.85 9.33
C LEU A 138 16.94 24.14 8.51
#